data_AF-A0A382E250-F1
#
_entry.id   AF-A0A382E250-F1
#
_cell.length_a   1.000
_cell.length_b   1.000
_cell.length_c   1.000
_cell.angle_alpha   90.00
_cell.angle_beta   90.00
_cell.angle_gamma   90.00
#
_symmetry.space_group_name_H-M   'P 1'
#
loop_
_entity.id
_entity.type
_entity.pdbx_description
1 polymer ?
#
loop_
_entity_poly.entity_id
_entity_poly.type
_entity_poly.pdbx_seq_one_letter_code
_entity_poly.pdbx_strand_id
1 'polypeptide(L)'
;MPPASLNPSNILPEGGIEGPKGLSAYDFGFGTVFFDYENDGDQDLYWLGAMGGRGEGPNGQIYKGVGRMMRGDGAGSFEDITVESHLLDAQGVDYSITDPDDPKFDAERQRMAPRFHENGKGLASCDLNGDGNVDLIGTNSNGPTFIGEGIIDFFPGPLFVWQSGGDGGHWISLRLKGRMGVDGTGSNADAVGARVLVTADIGDGKLHTQVRDVLASSTFLGMSCLDLHFGLAEASKVNEISILWPSGMRQILTDEDVDQVLEVVEPAGE
;
A
#
# COMPACT_ATOMS: atom_id res chain seq x y z
N MET A 1 16.25 -1.79 8.20
CA MET A 1 17.32 -0.90 7.68
C MET A 1 16.85 0.55 7.71
N PRO A 2 17.18 1.32 8.75
CA PRO A 2 16.76 2.72 8.81
C PRO A 2 17.40 3.51 7.66
N PRO A 3 16.65 4.36 6.92
CA PRO A 3 17.26 5.23 5.93
C PRO A 3 18.33 6.12 6.57
N ALA A 4 19.37 6.46 5.80
CA ALA A 4 20.48 7.27 6.30
C ALA A 4 20.02 8.63 6.85
N SER A 5 18.90 9.14 6.36
CA SER A 5 18.24 10.37 6.80
C SER A 5 17.65 10.32 8.21
N LEU A 6 17.39 9.13 8.77
CA LEU A 6 16.96 8.99 10.17
C LEU A 6 18.10 9.22 11.16
N ASN A 7 19.36 9.16 10.71
CA ASN A 7 20.49 9.55 11.54
C ASN A 7 20.62 11.08 11.51
N PRO A 8 20.42 11.79 12.64
CA PRO A 8 20.49 13.26 12.66
C PRO A 8 21.85 13.81 12.23
N SER A 9 22.94 13.03 12.33
CA SER A 9 24.26 13.48 11.86
C SER A 9 24.37 13.58 10.34
N ASN A 10 23.45 12.96 9.60
CA ASN A 10 23.40 12.97 8.14
C ASN A 10 22.51 14.10 7.58
N ILE A 11 21.77 14.80 8.46
CA ILE A 11 20.96 15.96 8.08
C ILE A 11 21.87 17.19 8.14
N LEU A 12 22.16 17.80 6.99
CA LEU A 12 22.97 19.01 6.93
C LEU A 12 22.26 20.15 7.70
N PRO A 13 22.88 20.72 8.74
CA PRO A 13 22.33 21.88 9.45
C PRO A 13 22.61 23.15 8.63
N GLU A 14 22.02 23.29 7.45
CA GLU A 14 22.09 24.55 6.71
C GLU A 14 20.98 25.51 7.16
N GLY A 15 21.38 26.68 7.67
CA GLY A 15 20.48 27.83 7.82
C GLY A 15 19.53 27.83 9.02
N GLY A 16 19.71 26.95 10.01
CA GLY A 16 18.80 26.88 11.18
C GLY A 16 17.43 26.27 10.87
N ILE A 17 17.33 25.54 9.75
CA ILE A 17 16.17 24.73 9.41
C ILE A 17 16.21 23.48 10.28
N GLU A 18 15.14 23.24 11.04
CA GLU A 18 14.96 22.02 11.81
C GLU A 18 14.91 20.83 10.83
N GLY A 19 15.71 19.79 11.08
CA GLY A 19 15.74 18.60 10.23
C GLY A 19 14.36 17.97 10.09
N PRO A 20 14.06 17.30 8.96
CA PRO A 20 12.77 16.66 8.77
C PRO A 20 12.48 15.64 9.89
N LYS A 21 11.22 15.52 10.28
CA LYS A 21 10.73 14.62 11.34
C LYS A 21 9.59 13.74 10.84
N GLY A 22 9.35 12.63 11.52
CA GLY A 22 8.31 11.66 11.14
C GLY A 22 8.54 11.14 9.71
N LEU A 23 7.46 10.96 8.95
CA LEU A 23 7.54 10.47 7.56
C LEU A 23 8.37 11.37 6.64
N SER A 24 8.44 12.68 6.91
CA SER A 24 9.29 13.59 6.10
C SER A 24 10.79 13.32 6.24
N ALA A 25 11.20 12.60 7.29
CA ALA A 25 12.58 12.19 7.48
C ALA A 25 12.95 10.98 6.62
N TYR A 26 11.98 10.29 6.02
CA TYR A 26 12.23 9.23 5.07
C TYR A 26 12.52 9.79 3.68
N ASP A 27 13.14 8.97 2.83
CA ASP A 27 13.46 9.34 1.45
C ASP A 27 12.19 9.54 0.61
N PHE A 28 12.33 10.26 -0.50
CA PHE A 28 11.25 10.48 -1.45
C PHE A 28 10.85 9.20 -2.19
N GLY A 29 9.55 9.02 -2.40
CA GLY A 29 8.97 7.94 -3.21
C GLY A 29 7.91 8.40 -4.20
N PHE A 30 7.73 7.62 -5.26
CA PHE A 30 6.51 7.66 -6.06
C PHE A 30 5.54 6.60 -5.54
N GLY A 31 4.45 6.34 -6.27
CA GLY A 31 3.54 5.20 -6.04
C GLY A 31 3.30 4.93 -4.56
N THR A 32 2.34 5.64 -3.96
CA THR A 32 2.06 5.59 -2.52
C THR A 32 0.63 5.16 -2.27
N VAL A 33 0.40 4.26 -1.31
CA VAL A 33 -0.92 3.74 -0.98
C VAL A 33 -1.10 3.59 0.53
N PHE A 34 -2.31 3.90 1.00
CA PHE A 34 -2.78 3.46 2.31
C PHE A 34 -3.63 2.20 2.14
N PHE A 35 -3.42 1.23 3.01
CA PHE A 35 -4.17 -0.02 3.05
C PHE A 35 -4.12 -0.62 4.45
N ASP A 36 -4.83 -1.72 4.69
CA ASP A 36 -4.78 -2.45 5.96
C ASP A 36 -4.06 -3.77 5.69
N TYR A 37 -2.86 -3.94 6.24
CA TYR A 37 -1.96 -5.06 5.96
C TYR A 37 -2.29 -6.29 6.81
N GLU A 38 -2.74 -6.07 8.04
CA GLU A 38 -3.03 -7.12 9.02
C GLU A 38 -4.53 -7.32 9.29
N ASN A 39 -5.38 -6.53 8.63
CA ASN A 39 -6.83 -6.48 8.80
C ASN A 39 -7.26 -6.04 10.21
N ASP A 40 -6.49 -5.16 10.86
CA ASP A 40 -6.78 -4.69 12.23
C ASP A 40 -7.70 -3.45 12.28
N GLY A 41 -8.04 -2.90 11.11
CA GLY A 41 -8.87 -1.73 10.94
C GLY A 41 -8.08 -0.42 10.88
N ASP A 42 -6.78 -0.45 11.14
CA ASP A 42 -5.89 0.70 11.02
C ASP A 42 -5.37 0.82 9.59
N GLN A 43 -4.75 1.95 9.27
CA GLN A 43 -4.21 2.21 7.93
C GLN A 43 -2.70 2.25 7.97
N ASP A 44 -2.11 1.33 7.24
CA ASP A 44 -0.71 1.22 6.93
C ASP A 44 -0.37 1.97 5.67
N LEU A 45 0.91 2.28 5.52
CA LEU A 45 1.41 3.10 4.42
C LEU A 45 2.54 2.38 3.71
N TYR A 46 2.37 2.16 2.41
CA TYR A 46 3.46 1.72 1.54
C TYR A 46 3.77 2.74 0.45
N TRP A 47 5.05 2.90 0.13
CA TRP A 47 5.49 3.60 -1.08
C TRP A 47 6.69 2.93 -1.75
N LEU A 48 6.81 3.14 -3.05
CA LEU A 48 7.97 2.73 -3.84
C LEU A 48 9.10 3.76 -3.74
N GLY A 49 10.34 3.29 -3.76
CA GLY A 49 11.53 4.11 -3.53
C GLY A 49 12.08 4.83 -4.78
N ALA A 50 12.87 5.88 -4.50
CA ALA A 50 13.77 6.61 -5.40
C ALA A 50 13.16 7.44 -6.55
N MET A 51 13.94 8.45 -6.95
CA MET A 51 13.58 9.43 -8.00
C MET A 51 14.49 9.42 -9.23
N GLY A 52 15.77 9.12 -9.06
CA GLY A 52 16.81 9.44 -10.05
C GLY A 52 17.01 8.35 -11.10
N GLY A 53 17.23 7.12 -10.65
CA GLY A 53 17.61 6.00 -11.49
C GLY A 53 17.92 4.78 -10.64
N ARG A 54 18.24 3.65 -11.29
CA ARG A 54 18.61 2.42 -10.58
C ARG A 54 19.90 2.66 -9.79
N GLY A 55 19.99 2.15 -8.57
CA GLY A 55 21.17 2.35 -7.72
C GLY A 55 22.47 1.81 -8.35
N GLU A 56 22.37 0.74 -9.14
CA GLU A 56 23.46 0.11 -9.90
C GLU A 56 23.72 0.78 -11.27
N GLY A 57 23.09 1.92 -11.54
CA GLY A 57 23.21 2.69 -12.77
C GLY A 57 23.75 4.10 -12.56
N PRO A 58 24.02 4.82 -13.67
CA PRO A 58 24.25 6.26 -13.65
C PRO A 58 23.16 6.99 -12.85
N ASN A 59 23.55 7.99 -12.06
CA ASN A 59 22.66 8.80 -11.23
C ASN A 59 21.91 8.07 -10.10
N GLY A 60 22.11 6.75 -9.91
CA GLY A 60 21.52 6.01 -8.78
C GLY A 60 21.95 6.58 -7.41
N GLN A 61 23.09 7.26 -7.34
CA GLN A 61 23.57 7.84 -6.09
C GLN A 61 22.88 9.15 -5.70
N ILE A 62 22.06 9.75 -6.57
CA ILE A 62 21.44 11.08 -6.34
C ILE A 62 20.30 10.98 -5.32
N TYR A 63 19.41 10.00 -5.46
CA TYR A 63 18.26 9.78 -4.58
C TYR A 63 18.20 8.30 -4.22
N LYS A 64 18.94 7.93 -3.18
CA LYS A 64 18.96 6.56 -2.68
C LYS A 64 17.70 6.33 -1.87
N GLY A 65 16.96 5.28 -2.17
CA GLY A 65 15.78 4.93 -1.39
C GLY A 65 15.15 3.68 -1.95
N VAL A 66 14.97 2.66 -1.12
CA VAL A 66 14.06 1.55 -1.40
C VAL A 66 12.66 1.94 -0.92
N GLY A 67 11.65 1.20 -1.34
CA GLY A 67 10.29 1.33 -0.82
C GLY A 67 10.23 1.15 0.69
N ARG A 68 9.13 1.58 1.30
CA ARG A 68 8.89 1.40 2.74
C ARG A 68 7.50 0.92 3.00
N MET A 69 7.41 -0.05 3.91
CA MET A 69 6.18 -0.48 4.55
C MET A 69 6.17 0.05 5.98
N MET A 70 5.18 0.89 6.26
CA MET A 70 4.99 1.54 7.55
C MET A 70 3.68 1.04 8.15
N ARG A 71 3.78 0.19 9.18
CA ARG A 71 2.63 -0.33 9.93
C ARG A 71 2.08 0.74 10.87
N GLY A 72 0.80 1.07 10.74
CA GLY A 72 0.11 2.10 11.53
C GLY A 72 -0.34 1.59 12.89
N ASP A 73 -0.62 2.50 13.82
CA ASP A 73 -1.22 2.19 15.14
C ASP A 73 -2.64 2.78 15.31
N GLY A 74 -3.24 3.26 14.21
CA GLY A 74 -4.52 3.96 14.22
C GLY A 74 -4.51 5.36 14.84
N ALA A 75 -3.44 5.72 15.55
CA ALA A 75 -3.26 6.99 16.27
C ALA A 75 -2.28 7.95 15.57
N GLY A 76 -1.72 7.53 14.43
CA GLY A 76 -0.85 8.33 13.58
C GLY A 76 0.65 8.10 13.80
N SER A 77 1.01 7.08 14.59
CA SER A 77 2.38 6.56 14.64
C SER A 77 2.54 5.43 13.63
N PHE A 78 3.80 5.19 13.24
CA PHE A 78 4.12 4.11 12.31
C PHE A 78 5.41 3.38 12.70
N GLU A 79 5.41 2.06 12.53
CA GLU A 79 6.58 1.18 12.63
C GLU A 79 7.08 0.82 11.22
N ASP A 80 8.39 0.92 10.98
CA ASP A 80 8.99 0.47 9.71
C ASP A 80 9.19 -1.05 9.76
N ILE A 81 8.31 -1.78 9.07
CA ILE A 81 8.35 -3.25 8.95
C ILE A 81 8.78 -3.69 7.56
N THR A 82 9.46 -2.84 6.78
CA THR A 82 9.77 -3.08 5.36
C THR A 82 10.53 -4.39 5.13
N VAL A 83 11.46 -4.72 6.02
CA VAL A 83 12.31 -5.91 5.86
C VAL A 83 11.55 -7.15 6.31
N GLU A 84 10.77 -7.04 7.38
CA GLU A 84 9.96 -8.08 8.00
C GLU A 84 8.80 -8.51 7.09
N SER A 85 8.19 -7.55 6.39
CA SER A 85 7.12 -7.75 5.41
C SER A 85 7.62 -8.17 4.02
N HIS A 86 8.95 -8.23 3.82
CA HIS A 86 9.58 -8.57 2.54
C HIS A 86 9.22 -7.62 1.38
N LEU A 87 8.94 -6.35 1.69
CA LEU A 87 8.41 -5.35 0.75
C LEU A 87 9.48 -4.41 0.14
N LEU A 88 10.75 -4.83 0.11
CA LEU A 88 11.76 -4.08 -0.65
C LEU A 88 11.48 -4.18 -2.16
N ASP A 89 11.42 -3.03 -2.83
CA ASP A 89 11.28 -2.90 -4.28
C ASP A 89 12.59 -3.06 -5.05
N ALA A 90 13.42 -4.00 -4.61
CA ALA A 90 14.71 -4.35 -5.19
C ALA A 90 14.74 -5.83 -5.62
N GLN A 91 15.51 -6.14 -6.66
CA GLN A 91 15.60 -7.51 -7.17
C GLN A 91 16.61 -8.36 -6.40
N GLY A 92 16.27 -9.64 -6.20
CA GLY A 92 17.19 -10.64 -5.67
C GLY A 92 17.56 -10.47 -4.20
N VAL A 93 16.71 -9.80 -3.43
CA VAL A 93 16.89 -9.62 -1.99
C VAL A 93 16.87 -10.96 -1.28
N ASP A 94 17.85 -11.20 -0.43
CA ASP A 94 17.94 -12.40 0.42
C ASP A 94 17.54 -12.04 1.84
N TYR A 95 16.32 -12.43 2.24
CA TYR A 95 15.77 -12.20 3.58
C TYR A 95 16.16 -13.28 4.59
N SER A 96 17.12 -14.16 4.29
CA SER A 96 17.51 -15.23 5.23
C SER A 96 18.23 -14.72 6.48
N ILE A 97 18.86 -13.54 6.39
CA ILE A 97 19.55 -12.87 7.50
C ILE A 97 19.21 -11.38 7.41
N THR A 98 18.34 -10.92 8.29
CA THR A 98 17.80 -9.55 8.26
C THR A 98 18.17 -8.72 9.48
N ASP A 99 18.52 -9.37 10.59
CA ASP A 99 18.92 -8.72 11.83
C ASP A 99 20.28 -8.03 11.65
N PRO A 100 20.36 -6.69 11.75
CA PRO A 100 21.62 -5.96 11.60
C PRO A 100 22.64 -6.28 12.70
N ASP A 101 22.22 -6.84 13.83
CA ASP A 101 23.10 -7.26 14.93
C ASP A 101 23.65 -8.69 14.74
N ASP A 102 23.15 -9.46 13.76
CA ASP A 102 23.75 -10.75 13.40
C ASP A 102 25.13 -10.54 12.75
N PRO A 103 26.22 -11.16 13.25
CA PRO A 103 27.56 -11.00 12.67
C PRO A 103 27.69 -11.49 11.22
N LYS A 104 26.71 -12.23 10.70
CA LYS A 104 26.64 -12.68 9.30
C LYS A 104 25.87 -11.70 8.41
N PHE A 105 25.17 -10.73 8.99
CA PHE A 105 24.45 -9.71 8.24
C PHE A 105 25.43 -8.85 7.44
N ASP A 106 25.11 -8.66 6.18
CA ASP A 106 25.86 -7.84 5.23
C ASP A 106 24.86 -7.34 4.17
N ALA A 107 24.33 -6.14 4.37
CA ALA A 107 23.34 -5.53 3.49
C ALA A 107 23.75 -5.57 2.00
N GLU A 108 25.05 -5.62 1.69
CA GLU A 108 25.53 -5.78 0.33
C GLU A 108 25.31 -7.19 -0.23
N ARG A 109 25.58 -8.20 0.58
CA ARG A 109 25.34 -9.62 0.22
C ARG A 109 23.85 -9.94 0.14
N GLN A 110 23.05 -9.43 1.08
CA GLN A 110 21.60 -9.62 1.06
C GLN A 110 20.87 -8.75 0.02
N ARG A 111 21.59 -7.93 -0.75
CA ARG A 111 21.03 -6.97 -1.72
C ARG A 111 20.04 -5.97 -1.12
N MET A 112 20.18 -5.69 0.17
CA MET A 112 19.36 -4.72 0.90
C MET A 112 19.99 -3.33 0.93
N ALA A 113 21.29 -3.21 0.62
CA ALA A 113 21.97 -1.92 0.61
C ALA A 113 21.31 -0.91 -0.35
N PRO A 114 21.32 0.41 -0.03
CA PRO A 114 20.73 1.43 -0.90
C PRO A 114 21.35 1.55 -2.29
N ARG A 115 22.39 0.79 -2.68
CA ARG A 115 22.85 0.77 -4.07
C ARG A 115 22.05 -0.19 -4.97
N PHE A 116 21.17 -1.01 -4.39
CA PHE A 116 20.32 -1.94 -5.14
C PHE A 116 18.89 -1.43 -5.34
N HIS A 117 18.57 -0.22 -4.86
CA HIS A 117 17.26 0.34 -5.10
C HIS A 117 16.99 0.48 -6.59
N GLU A 118 15.71 0.53 -6.89
CA GLU A 118 15.19 0.72 -8.21
C GLU A 118 14.41 2.03 -8.27
N ASN A 119 14.02 2.46 -9.47
CA ASN A 119 13.30 3.71 -9.66
C ASN A 119 11.77 3.47 -9.67
N GLY A 120 11.18 3.42 -8.47
CA GLY A 120 9.76 3.22 -8.20
C GLY A 120 8.81 4.13 -8.99
N LYS A 121 7.71 3.59 -9.52
CA LYS A 121 6.70 4.36 -10.28
C LYS A 121 5.27 3.98 -9.91
N GLY A 122 4.71 2.99 -10.60
CA GLY A 122 3.32 2.56 -10.50
C GLY A 122 3.11 1.66 -9.30
N LEU A 123 2.15 1.98 -8.44
CA LEU A 123 1.75 1.14 -7.32
C LEU A 123 0.22 0.94 -7.35
N ALA A 124 -0.24 -0.27 -7.07
CA ALA A 124 -1.65 -0.58 -6.89
C ALA A 124 -1.81 -1.54 -5.71
N SER A 125 -2.93 -1.43 -5.00
CA SER A 125 -3.36 -2.36 -3.95
C SER A 125 -4.63 -3.09 -4.36
N CYS A 126 -4.72 -4.37 -4.02
CA CYS A 126 -5.88 -5.22 -4.30
C CYS A 126 -5.76 -6.55 -3.55
N ASP A 127 -6.85 -7.16 -3.11
CA ASP A 127 -6.87 -8.60 -2.80
C ASP A 127 -6.91 -9.38 -4.13
N LEU A 128 -5.76 -9.80 -4.64
CA LEU A 128 -5.65 -10.33 -6.01
C LEU A 128 -6.09 -11.78 -6.13
N ASN A 129 -5.96 -12.55 -5.05
CA ASN A 129 -6.27 -13.97 -5.00
C ASN A 129 -7.59 -14.25 -4.25
N GLY A 130 -8.21 -13.23 -3.65
CA GLY A 130 -9.47 -13.34 -2.93
C GLY A 130 -9.32 -14.00 -1.57
N ASP A 131 -8.13 -13.93 -0.96
CA ASP A 131 -7.85 -14.57 0.34
C ASP A 131 -8.09 -13.66 1.55
N GLY A 132 -8.46 -12.39 1.29
CA GLY A 132 -8.75 -11.42 2.33
C GLY A 132 -7.58 -10.58 2.78
N ASN A 133 -6.39 -10.78 2.22
CA ASN A 133 -5.25 -9.92 2.49
C ASN A 133 -5.03 -8.98 1.30
N VAL A 134 -4.69 -7.72 1.58
CA VAL A 134 -4.48 -6.73 0.53
C VAL A 134 -3.07 -6.87 -0.05
N ASP A 135 -2.99 -7.32 -1.29
CA ASP A 135 -1.75 -7.43 -2.04
C ASP A 135 -1.32 -6.12 -2.68
N LEU A 136 -0.04 -6.04 -3.03
CA LEU A 136 0.56 -4.91 -3.72
C LEU A 136 1.14 -5.31 -5.08
N ILE A 137 0.92 -4.47 -6.09
CA ILE A 137 1.59 -4.56 -7.39
C ILE A 137 2.39 -3.29 -7.62
N GLY A 138 3.71 -3.44 -7.77
CA GLY A 138 4.64 -2.34 -7.98
C GLY A 138 5.36 -2.42 -9.32
N THR A 139 5.62 -1.29 -9.95
CA THR A 139 6.43 -1.19 -11.18
C THR A 139 7.53 -0.18 -11.03
N ASN A 140 8.70 -0.54 -11.54
CA ASN A 140 9.86 0.34 -11.56
C ASN A 140 10.18 0.75 -13.00
N SER A 141 10.81 1.91 -13.15
CA SER A 141 11.19 2.45 -14.46
C SER A 141 12.27 1.60 -15.11
N ASN A 142 12.22 1.50 -16.43
CA ASN A 142 13.38 1.08 -17.21
C ASN A 142 14.54 2.04 -16.94
N GLY A 143 15.76 1.52 -16.92
CA GLY A 143 16.90 2.34 -16.57
C GLY A 143 18.24 1.75 -16.95
N PRO A 144 19.27 2.61 -17.02
CA PRO A 144 20.63 2.18 -17.28
C PRO A 144 21.19 1.40 -16.07
N THR A 145 22.09 0.46 -16.34
CA THR A 145 22.84 -0.30 -15.33
C THR A 145 24.29 -0.45 -15.81
N PHE A 146 25.24 -0.38 -14.87
CA PHE A 146 26.63 -0.69 -15.17
C PHE A 146 26.80 -2.21 -15.32
N ILE A 147 27.25 -2.65 -16.50
CA ILE A 147 27.58 -4.07 -16.78
C ILE A 147 29.09 -4.33 -16.80
N GLY A 148 29.88 -3.28 -16.57
CA GLY A 148 31.34 -3.30 -16.52
C GLY A 148 31.88 -1.90 -16.27
N GLU A 149 33.20 -1.77 -16.13
CA GLU A 149 33.84 -0.47 -15.89
C GLU A 149 33.55 0.49 -17.06
N GLY A 150 32.74 1.52 -16.79
CA GLY A 150 32.34 2.51 -17.79
C GLY A 150 31.38 2.00 -18.87
N ILE A 151 30.89 0.75 -18.79
CA ILE A 151 29.96 0.17 -19.76
C ILE A 151 28.55 0.20 -19.19
N ILE A 152 27.63 0.81 -19.93
CA ILE A 152 26.23 0.98 -19.56
C ILE A 152 25.36 0.23 -20.56
N ASP A 153 24.35 -0.47 -20.06
CA ASP A 153 23.25 -1.03 -20.85
C ASP A 153 21.90 -0.67 -20.21
N PHE A 154 20.81 -0.78 -20.96
CA PHE A 154 19.45 -0.43 -20.53
C PHE A 154 18.59 -1.67 -20.32
N PHE A 155 17.99 -1.77 -19.14
CA PHE A 155 17.16 -2.90 -18.77
C PHE A 155 15.72 -2.47 -18.45
N PRO A 156 14.74 -3.33 -18.73
CA PRO A 156 13.39 -3.16 -18.22
C PRO A 156 13.39 -3.09 -16.69
N GLY A 157 12.57 -2.21 -16.13
CA GLY A 157 12.34 -2.18 -14.70
C GLY A 157 11.49 -3.40 -14.28
N PRO A 158 11.74 -3.96 -13.09
CA PRO A 158 10.94 -5.08 -12.58
C PRO A 158 9.47 -4.69 -12.34
N LEU A 159 8.62 -5.70 -12.48
CA LEU A 159 7.28 -5.77 -11.90
C LEU A 159 7.37 -6.60 -10.62
N PHE A 160 6.80 -6.09 -9.54
CA PHE A 160 6.65 -6.82 -8.29
C PHE A 160 5.17 -7.12 -8.05
N VAL A 161 4.93 -8.33 -7.55
CA VAL A 161 3.65 -8.72 -6.98
C VAL A 161 3.98 -9.24 -5.60
N TRP A 162 3.55 -8.51 -4.57
CA TRP A 162 3.70 -8.91 -3.19
C TRP A 162 2.35 -9.39 -2.71
N GLN A 163 2.25 -10.71 -2.54
CA GLN A 163 1.09 -11.32 -1.94
C GLN A 163 1.27 -11.30 -0.43
N SER A 164 0.40 -10.55 0.24
CA SER A 164 0.46 -10.42 1.69
C SER A 164 -0.14 -11.66 2.35
N GLY A 165 0.43 -12.08 3.47
CA GLY A 165 -0.05 -13.25 4.20
C GLY A 165 -1.10 -12.91 5.26
N GLY A 166 -1.18 -11.64 5.66
CA GLY A 166 -1.95 -11.14 6.80
C GLY A 166 -1.58 -11.79 8.14
N ASP A 167 -1.82 -11.07 9.23
CA ASP A 167 -1.61 -11.60 10.59
C ASP A 167 -2.91 -12.16 11.22
N GLY A 168 -4.00 -12.24 10.45
CA GLY A 168 -5.19 -13.04 10.79
C GLY A 168 -6.44 -12.28 11.25
N GLY A 169 -6.54 -10.97 11.03
CA GLY A 169 -7.77 -10.21 11.26
C GLY A 169 -8.89 -10.57 10.27
N HIS A 170 -10.13 -10.49 10.74
CA HIS A 170 -11.33 -10.62 9.90
C HIS A 170 -11.48 -9.43 8.96
N TRP A 171 -12.19 -9.61 7.86
CA TRP A 171 -12.31 -8.57 6.83
C TRP A 171 -13.66 -8.60 6.12
N ILE A 172 -13.95 -7.56 5.34
CA ILE A 172 -14.98 -7.59 4.31
C ILE A 172 -14.55 -6.73 3.12
N SER A 173 -14.75 -7.23 1.91
CA SER A 173 -14.54 -6.45 0.69
C SER A 173 -15.87 -6.20 -0.01
N LEU A 174 -16.15 -4.95 -0.37
CA LEU A 174 -17.36 -4.61 -1.12
C LEU A 174 -17.05 -4.40 -2.60
N ARG A 175 -17.72 -5.19 -3.43
CA ARG A 175 -17.71 -5.01 -4.89
C ARG A 175 -19.03 -4.40 -5.32
N LEU A 176 -18.99 -3.11 -5.67
CA LEU A 176 -20.19 -2.36 -6.03
C LEU A 176 -20.44 -2.41 -7.54
N LYS A 177 -21.71 -2.56 -7.93
CA LYS A 177 -22.14 -2.45 -9.32
C LYS A 177 -23.25 -1.41 -9.44
N GLY A 178 -22.93 -0.30 -10.10
CA GLY A 178 -23.93 0.74 -10.39
C GLY A 178 -24.95 0.27 -11.41
N ARG A 179 -26.15 0.84 -11.32
CA ARG A 179 -27.32 0.39 -12.07
C ARG A 179 -27.16 0.54 -13.59
N MET A 180 -26.27 1.42 -14.05
CA MET A 180 -25.99 1.62 -15.46
C MET A 180 -25.42 0.35 -16.11
N GLY A 181 -24.66 -0.45 -15.35
CA GLY A 181 -24.15 -1.76 -15.77
C GLY A 181 -25.18 -2.89 -15.71
N VAL A 182 -26.43 -2.60 -15.34
CA VAL A 182 -27.55 -3.56 -15.22
C VAL A 182 -28.63 -3.23 -16.24
N ASP A 183 -29.18 -2.02 -16.20
CA ASP A 183 -30.32 -1.60 -17.03
C ASP A 183 -30.15 -0.21 -17.68
N GLY A 184 -28.98 0.42 -17.53
CA GLY A 184 -28.67 1.71 -18.15
C GLY A 184 -29.18 2.93 -17.38
N THR A 185 -29.66 2.77 -16.15
CA THR A 185 -30.13 3.87 -15.27
C THR A 185 -29.17 4.12 -14.11
N GLY A 186 -29.45 5.10 -13.24
CA GLY A 186 -28.71 5.28 -11.98
C GLY A 186 -27.23 5.67 -12.13
N SER A 187 -26.40 5.18 -11.21
CA SER A 187 -24.96 5.47 -11.12
C SER A 187 -24.16 4.75 -12.20
N ASN A 188 -22.95 5.24 -12.49
CA ASN A 188 -22.04 4.61 -13.46
C ASN A 188 -21.77 3.13 -13.12
N ALA A 189 -21.51 2.30 -14.14
CA ALA A 189 -21.50 0.84 -14.01
C ALA A 189 -20.57 0.30 -12.91
N ASP A 190 -19.45 1.00 -12.70
CA ASP A 190 -18.40 0.65 -11.74
C ASP A 190 -18.57 1.36 -10.39
N ALA A 191 -19.71 2.04 -10.17
CA ALA A 191 -20.05 2.77 -8.95
C ALA A 191 -19.03 3.85 -8.53
N VAL A 192 -18.21 4.35 -9.44
CA VAL A 192 -17.18 5.37 -9.15
C VAL A 192 -17.82 6.59 -8.49
N GLY A 193 -17.29 6.99 -7.34
CA GLY A 193 -17.81 8.05 -6.49
C GLY A 193 -18.83 7.61 -5.44
N ALA A 194 -19.17 6.32 -5.38
CA ALA A 194 -19.96 5.78 -4.26
C ALA A 194 -19.15 5.85 -2.97
N ARG A 195 -19.80 6.22 -1.87
CA ARG A 195 -19.23 6.24 -0.52
C ARG A 195 -19.82 5.12 0.31
N VAL A 196 -18.96 4.31 0.91
CA VAL A 196 -19.34 3.20 1.79
C VAL A 196 -18.87 3.50 3.20
N LEU A 197 -19.78 3.33 4.15
CA LEU A 197 -19.50 3.33 5.58
C LEU A 197 -19.74 1.91 6.10
N VAL A 198 -18.74 1.31 6.72
CA VAL A 198 -18.83 -0.01 7.37
C VAL A 198 -18.71 0.20 8.86
N THR A 199 -19.71 -0.28 9.62
CA THR A 199 -19.73 -0.19 11.08
C THR A 199 -19.71 -1.58 11.69
N ALA A 200 -18.74 -1.85 12.57
CA ALA A 200 -18.57 -3.13 13.25
C ALA A 200 -17.97 -2.94 14.66
N ASP A 201 -18.21 -3.90 15.56
CA ASP A 201 -17.42 -4.06 16.78
C ASP A 201 -16.19 -4.91 16.47
N ILE A 202 -15.02 -4.27 16.45
CA ILE A 202 -13.73 -4.88 16.06
C ILE A 202 -13.05 -5.63 17.22
N GLY A 203 -13.78 -5.90 18.32
CA GLY A 203 -13.32 -6.68 19.46
C GLY A 203 -13.07 -5.90 20.75
N ASP A 204 -13.22 -4.57 20.72
CA ASP A 204 -13.06 -3.72 21.91
C ASP A 204 -14.39 -3.43 22.66
N GLY A 205 -15.51 -3.99 22.18
CA GLY A 205 -16.83 -3.80 22.76
C GLY A 205 -17.51 -2.49 22.33
N LYS A 206 -16.98 -1.79 21.31
CA LYS A 206 -17.56 -0.56 20.75
C LYS A 206 -17.71 -0.67 19.24
N LEU A 207 -18.70 0.04 18.72
CA LEU A 207 -18.86 0.18 17.27
C LEU A 207 -17.88 1.21 16.71
N HIS A 208 -17.13 0.81 15.70
CA HIS A 208 -16.25 1.65 14.91
C HIS A 208 -16.78 1.77 13.49
N THR A 209 -16.64 2.93 12.88
CA THR A 209 -17.07 3.16 11.50
C THR A 209 -15.88 3.53 10.63
N GLN A 210 -15.62 2.70 9.62
CA GLN A 210 -14.67 2.99 8.56
C GLN A 210 -15.39 3.55 7.33
N VAL A 211 -14.71 4.40 6.57
CA VAL A 211 -15.26 5.04 5.36
C VAL A 211 -14.30 4.84 4.20
N ARG A 212 -14.83 4.41 3.05
CA ARG A 212 -14.10 4.32 1.79
C ARG A 212 -14.97 4.81 0.64
N ASP A 213 -14.33 5.39 -0.36
CA ASP A 213 -14.96 5.86 -1.59
C ASP A 213 -14.46 5.02 -2.77
N VAL A 214 -15.32 4.70 -3.74
CA VAL A 214 -14.89 4.07 -4.99
C VAL A 214 -14.17 5.11 -5.86
N LEU A 215 -12.86 4.95 -6.01
CA LEU A 215 -12.01 5.88 -6.76
C LEU A 215 -11.55 5.25 -8.09
N ALA A 216 -11.71 5.99 -9.19
CA ALA A 216 -11.15 5.62 -10.51
C ALA A 216 -9.74 6.21 -10.75
N SER A 217 -9.03 6.53 -9.68
CA SER A 217 -7.65 7.00 -9.71
C SER A 217 -7.00 6.79 -8.35
N SER A 218 -5.83 6.15 -8.31
CA SER A 218 -4.98 6.11 -7.13
C SER A 218 -3.51 6.09 -7.54
N THR A 219 -2.66 6.55 -6.63
CA THR A 219 -1.19 6.54 -6.78
C THR A 219 -0.66 7.21 -8.07
N PHE A 220 0.64 7.07 -8.36
CA PHE A 220 1.29 7.63 -9.54
C PHE A 220 1.45 6.53 -10.59
N LEU A 221 0.95 6.70 -11.83
CA LEU A 221 1.03 5.69 -12.91
C LEU A 221 0.47 4.30 -12.54
N GLY A 222 -0.44 4.24 -11.57
CA GLY A 222 -1.13 3.03 -11.14
C GLY A 222 -2.62 3.30 -10.91
N MET A 223 -3.34 2.26 -10.52
CA MET A 223 -4.69 2.34 -9.99
C MET A 223 -4.98 1.06 -9.19
N SER A 224 -5.43 1.21 -7.96
CA SER A 224 -5.88 0.14 -7.07
C SER A 224 -7.19 -0.47 -7.57
N CYS A 225 -7.52 -1.66 -7.07
CA CYS A 225 -8.83 -2.25 -7.35
C CYS A 225 -9.97 -1.36 -6.86
N LEU A 226 -11.12 -1.49 -7.53
CA LEU A 226 -12.34 -0.76 -7.18
C LEU A 226 -13.06 -1.37 -5.97
N ASP A 227 -12.77 -2.62 -5.66
CA ASP A 227 -13.28 -3.31 -4.48
C ASP A 227 -12.79 -2.59 -3.23
N LEU A 228 -13.73 -2.30 -2.33
CA LEU A 228 -13.44 -1.56 -1.10
C LEU A 228 -13.19 -2.55 0.03
N HIS A 229 -11.92 -2.69 0.40
CA HIS A 229 -11.49 -3.56 1.48
C HIS A 229 -11.59 -2.84 2.85
N PHE A 230 -12.03 -3.58 3.86
CA PHE A 230 -12.11 -3.15 5.26
C PHE A 230 -11.60 -4.29 6.16
N GLY A 231 -10.50 -4.07 6.88
CA GLY A 231 -10.11 -4.94 7.98
C GLY A 231 -11.01 -4.68 9.19
N LEU A 232 -11.33 -5.73 9.93
CA LEU A 232 -12.33 -5.73 11.00
C LEU A 232 -11.80 -6.34 12.31
N ALA A 233 -10.51 -6.63 12.38
CA ALA A 233 -9.83 -7.27 13.50
C ALA A 233 -10.59 -8.50 14.00
N GLU A 234 -11.10 -8.47 15.24
CA GLU A 234 -11.78 -9.61 15.87
C GLU A 234 -13.31 -9.58 15.66
N ALA A 235 -13.81 -8.77 14.73
CA ALA A 235 -15.25 -8.69 14.48
C ALA A 235 -15.81 -10.02 14.00
N SER A 236 -16.91 -10.46 14.61
CA SER A 236 -17.62 -11.68 14.18
C SER A 236 -18.71 -11.42 13.14
N LYS A 237 -19.12 -10.16 12.96
CA LYS A 237 -20.15 -9.68 12.02
C LYS A 237 -19.97 -8.19 11.74
N VAL A 238 -20.51 -7.74 10.61
CA VAL A 238 -20.69 -6.32 10.30
C VAL A 238 -22.09 -5.87 10.72
N ASN A 239 -22.17 -4.85 11.57
CA ASN A 239 -23.44 -4.35 12.10
C ASN A 239 -24.23 -3.57 11.04
N GLU A 240 -23.58 -2.65 10.33
CA GLU A 240 -24.21 -1.84 9.30
C GLU A 240 -23.23 -1.52 8.17
N ILE A 241 -23.70 -1.66 6.94
CA ILE A 241 -23.07 -1.13 5.73
C ILE A 241 -24.02 -0.09 5.15
N SER A 242 -23.59 1.17 5.12
CA SER A 242 -24.34 2.26 4.47
C SER A 242 -23.62 2.70 3.20
N ILE A 243 -24.28 2.55 2.05
CA ILE A 243 -23.78 2.93 0.73
C ILE A 243 -24.53 4.16 0.25
N LEU A 244 -23.80 5.24 -0.02
CA LEU A 244 -24.29 6.43 -0.73
C LEU A 244 -23.84 6.34 -2.19
N TRP A 245 -24.79 6.13 -3.08
CA TRP A 245 -24.56 6.00 -4.51
C TRP A 245 -24.42 7.38 -5.17
N PRO A 246 -23.64 7.52 -6.26
CA PRO A 246 -23.54 8.77 -7.04
C PRO A 246 -24.88 9.33 -7.54
N SER A 247 -25.88 8.47 -7.75
CA SER A 247 -27.27 8.84 -8.08
C SER A 247 -27.97 9.62 -6.96
N GLY A 248 -27.41 9.64 -5.74
CA GLY A 248 -28.02 10.18 -4.54
C GLY A 248 -28.82 9.15 -3.72
N MET A 249 -28.96 7.92 -4.21
CA MET A 249 -29.61 6.86 -3.46
C MET A 249 -28.77 6.42 -2.25
N ARG A 250 -29.46 6.05 -1.18
CA ARG A 250 -28.85 5.42 0.00
C ARG A 250 -29.34 3.99 0.13
N GLN A 251 -28.42 3.05 0.29
CA GLN A 251 -28.71 1.64 0.55
C GLN A 251 -28.06 1.25 1.88
N ILE A 252 -28.80 0.50 2.69
CA ILE A 252 -28.33 0.03 4.00
C ILE A 252 -28.47 -1.49 4.02
N LEU A 253 -27.39 -2.17 4.42
CA LEU A 253 -27.34 -3.60 4.71
C LEU A 253 -26.95 -3.75 6.19
N THR A 254 -27.45 -4.80 6.85
CA THR A 254 -27.25 -5.02 8.29
C THR A 254 -27.02 -6.49 8.57
N ASP A 255 -26.25 -6.79 9.63
CA ASP A 255 -25.97 -8.15 10.12
C ASP A 255 -25.25 -9.06 9.10
N GLU A 256 -24.42 -8.47 8.24
CA GLU A 256 -23.61 -9.19 7.24
C GLU A 256 -22.48 -9.99 7.89
N ASP A 257 -22.11 -11.11 7.27
CA ASP A 257 -21.00 -11.95 7.72
C ASP A 257 -19.64 -11.33 7.33
N VAL A 258 -18.59 -11.68 8.07
CA VAL A 258 -17.19 -11.32 7.76
C VAL A 258 -16.56 -12.36 6.81
N ASP A 259 -15.32 -12.10 6.41
CA ASP A 259 -14.46 -12.97 5.60
C ASP A 259 -15.03 -13.28 4.20
N GLN A 260 -15.57 -12.24 3.55
CA GLN A 260 -16.18 -12.38 2.23
C GLN A 260 -16.02 -11.15 1.35
N VAL A 261 -16.11 -11.42 0.04
CA VAL A 261 -16.40 -10.39 -0.97
C VAL A 261 -17.91 -10.29 -1.12
N LEU A 262 -18.47 -9.16 -0.67
CA LEU A 262 -19.89 -8.85 -0.80
C LEU A 262 -20.15 -8.05 -2.08
N GLU A 263 -20.81 -8.68 -3.06
CA GLU A 263 -21.27 -8.00 -4.26
C GLU A 263 -22.58 -7.25 -4.00
N VAL A 264 -22.59 -5.94 -4.22
CA VAL A 264 -23.79 -5.10 -4.00
C VAL A 264 -24.15 -4.36 -5.27
N VAL A 265 -25.38 -4.58 -5.73
CA VAL A 265 -25.95 -3.89 -6.89
C VAL A 265 -26.80 -2.72 -6.41
N GLU A 266 -26.63 -1.56 -7.04
CA GLU A 266 -27.47 -0.39 -6.80
C GLU A 266 -28.97 -0.75 -6.98
N PRO A 267 -29.85 -0.36 -6.04
CA PRO A 267 -31.28 -0.66 -6.14
C PRO A 267 -31.90 0.04 -7.36
N ALA A 268 -33.09 -0.38 -7.78
CA ALA A 268 -33.86 0.41 -8.75
C ALA A 268 -34.35 1.69 -8.06
N GLY A 269 -34.37 2.81 -8.78
CA GLY A 269 -35.06 4.01 -8.32
C GLY A 269 -36.56 3.74 -8.15
N GLU A 270 -37.17 4.37 -7.15
CA GLU A 270 -38.63 4.41 -6.99
C GLU A 270 -39.32 5.20 -8.12
#